data_AF-A0A6H5HV60-F1
#
_entry.id   AF-A0A6H5HV60-F1
#
_cell.length_a   1.000
_cell.length_b   1.000
_cell.length_c   1.000
_cell.angle_alpha   90.00
_cell.angle_beta   90.00
_cell.angle_gamma   90.00
#
_symmetry.space_group_name_H-M   'P 1'
#
loop_
_entity.id
_entity.type
_entity.pdbx_description
1 polymer ?
#
loop_
_entity_poly.entity_id
_entity_poly.type
_entity_poly.pdbx_seq_one_letter_code
_entity_poly.pdbx_strand_id
1 'polypeptide(L)' 'MTHDFADDNEIVSEVITGGTLKSHSDVTVIDVPLNIPYLTDKDKKDIEALTAEEIDVLIVPRVEDRKSLEAVRKVI' A
#
# COMPACT_ATOMS: atom_id res chain seq x y z
N MET A 1 14.53 -2.68 -33.31
CA MET A 1 14.25 -4.04 -32.81
C MET A 1 14.48 -3.97 -31.31
N THR A 2 13.47 -3.54 -30.56
CA THR A 2 13.54 -3.41 -29.09
C THR A 2 13.10 -4.73 -28.51
N HIS A 3 14.05 -5.43 -27.89
CA HIS A 3 13.79 -6.66 -27.18
C HIS A 3 13.44 -6.30 -25.74
N ASP A 4 12.14 -6.18 -25.45
CA ASP A 4 11.63 -6.04 -24.09
C ASP A 4 11.57 -7.44 -23.46
N PHE A 5 12.71 -7.91 -22.95
CA PHE A 5 12.73 -9.08 -22.06
C PHE A 5 12.53 -8.56 -20.64
N ALA A 6 11.32 -8.68 -20.10
CA ALA A 6 11.10 -8.55 -18.66
C ALA A 6 11.66 -9.80 -17.98
N ASP A 7 12.60 -9.62 -17.06
CA ASP A 7 12.92 -10.63 -16.04
C ASP A 7 11.73 -10.74 -15.06
N ASP A 8 11.64 -11.83 -14.29
CA ASP A 8 10.52 -12.09 -13.37
C ASP A 8 10.35 -10.99 -12.30
N ASN A 9 11.38 -10.15 -12.09
CA ASN A 9 11.41 -9.09 -11.08
C ASN A 9 11.38 -7.66 -11.67
N GLU A 10 11.22 -7.49 -12.98
CA GLU A 10 11.28 -6.18 -13.63
C GLU A 10 9.99 -5.84 -14.36
N ILE A 11 9.60 -4.56 -14.29
CA ILE A 11 8.52 -3.99 -15.10
C ILE A 11 9.13 -2.93 -16.01
N VAL A 12 9.10 -3.19 -17.31
CA VAL A 12 9.48 -2.22 -18.34
C VAL A 12 8.25 -1.39 -18.71
N SER A 13 8.39 -0.07 -18.80
CA SER A 13 7.28 0.84 -19.08
C SER A 13 7.74 2.03 -19.91
N GLU A 14 6.81 2.62 -20.65
CA GLU A 14 7.04 3.83 -21.43
C GLU A 14 6.70 5.09 -20.62
N VAL A 15 7.52 6.13 -20.75
CA VAL A 15 7.24 7.43 -20.15
C VAL A 15 6.26 8.20 -21.03
N ILE A 16 4.98 8.26 -20.61
CA ILE A 16 3.95 9.05 -21.29
C ILE A 16 4.07 10.56 -20.99
N THR A 17 4.44 10.90 -19.75
CA THR A 17 4.66 12.29 -19.33
C THR A 17 5.88 12.34 -18.41
N GLY A 18 6.87 13.16 -18.79
CA GLY A 18 8.16 13.24 -18.09
C GLY A 18 8.15 14.21 -16.91
N GLY A 19 9.12 14.01 -16.00
CA GLY A 19 9.35 14.85 -14.83
C GLY A 19 10.49 14.31 -13.96
N THR A 20 10.75 14.95 -12.82
CA THR A 20 11.78 14.50 -11.86
C THR A 20 11.18 13.51 -10.87
N LEU A 21 11.72 12.29 -10.84
CA LEU A 21 11.41 11.29 -9.81
C LEU A 21 12.39 11.40 -8.64
N LYS A 22 11.89 11.29 -7.41
CA LYS A 22 12.71 11.25 -6.18
C LYS A 22 12.64 9.87 -5.55
N SER A 23 13.61 9.54 -4.71
CA SER A 23 13.57 8.32 -3.89
C SER A 23 12.34 8.30 -2.98
N HIS A 24 11.76 7.11 -2.77
CA HIS A 24 10.53 6.90 -1.99
C HIS A 24 9.31 7.65 -2.54
N SER A 25 9.23 7.80 -3.86
CA SER A 25 7.99 8.28 -4.50
C SER A 25 6.92 7.18 -4.47
N ASP A 26 5.67 7.58 -4.27
CA ASP A 26 4.54 6.67 -4.32
C ASP A 26 4.32 6.12 -5.73
N VAL A 27 3.90 4.86 -5.80
CA VAL A 27 3.51 4.18 -7.04
C VAL A 27 2.03 3.82 -6.96
N THR A 28 1.27 4.17 -7.99
CA THR A 28 -0.15 3.84 -8.12
C THR A 28 -0.39 3.03 -9.38
N VAL A 29 -1.11 1.92 -9.25
CA VAL A 29 -1.59 1.12 -10.38
C VAL A 29 -3.11 1.27 -10.43
N ILE A 30 -3.62 1.78 -11.54
CA ILE A 30 -5.04 2.09 -11.73
C ILE A 30 -5.74 0.86 -12.31
N ASP A 31 -6.97 0.60 -11.88
CA ASP A 31 -7.84 -0.48 -12.37
C ASP A 31 -7.28 -1.91 -12.22
N VAL A 32 -6.32 -2.11 -11.32
CA VAL A 32 -5.76 -3.43 -11.00
C VAL A 32 -5.92 -3.72 -9.50
N PRO A 33 -6.60 -4.82 -9.11
CA PRO A 33 -6.63 -5.24 -7.72
C PRO A 33 -5.24 -5.72 -7.30
N LEU A 34 -4.58 -4.96 -6.44
CA LEU A 34 -3.27 -5.33 -5.89
C LEU A 34 -3.46 -6.37 -4.79
N ASN A 35 -2.71 -7.45 -4.85
CA ASN A 35 -2.68 -8.46 -3.78
C ASN A 35 -1.75 -8.02 -2.64
N ILE A 36 -2.05 -6.88 -2.02
CA ILE A 36 -1.35 -6.36 -0.84
C ILE A 36 -2.21 -6.60 0.40
N PRO A 37 -1.59 -6.88 1.57
CA PRO A 37 -2.35 -7.04 2.80
C PRO A 37 -3.03 -5.73 3.20
N TYR A 38 -4.22 -5.82 3.80
CA TYR A 38 -4.94 -4.64 4.29
C TYR A 38 -4.20 -3.86 5.38
N LEU A 39 -3.34 -4.54 6.15
CA LEU A 39 -2.47 -3.95 7.16
C LEU A 39 -1.07 -4.54 7.02
N THR A 40 -0.07 -3.67 7.01
CA THR A 40 1.32 -4.08 7.15
C THR A 40 1.63 -4.50 8.59
N ASP A 41 2.76 -5.17 8.80
CA ASP A 41 3.19 -5.49 10.16
C ASP A 41 3.54 -4.23 10.98
N LYS A 42 3.90 -3.14 10.30
CA LYS A 42 4.08 -1.83 10.95
C LYS A 42 2.74 -1.29 11.43
N ASP A 43 1.70 -1.32 10.59
CA ASP A 43 0.38 -0.79 10.94
C ASP A 43 -0.21 -1.53 12.14
N LYS A 44 -0.05 -2.86 12.23
CA LYS A 44 -0.50 -3.64 13.39
C LYS A 44 0.15 -3.15 14.69
N LYS A 45 1.49 -2.98 14.68
CA LYS A 45 2.24 -2.48 15.85
C LYS A 45 1.84 -1.06 16.22
N ASP A 46 1.63 -0.21 15.22
CA ASP A 46 1.20 1.17 15.44
C ASP A 46 -0.21 1.21 16.06
N ILE A 47 -1.13 0.34 15.62
CA ILE A 47 -2.48 0.22 16.20
C ILE A 47 -2.41 -0.27 17.65
N GLU A 48 -1.62 -1.32 17.93
CA GLU A 48 -1.42 -1.84 19.30
C GLU A 48 -0.86 -0.76 20.23
N ALA A 49 0.14 -0.01 19.76
CA ALA A 49 0.75 1.07 20.54
C ALA A 49 -0.23 2.23 20.79
N LEU A 50 -0.97 2.67 19.76
CA LEU A 50 -1.90 3.79 19.89
C LEU A 50 -3.09 3.45 20.78
N THR A 51 -3.60 2.22 20.69
CA THR A 51 -4.75 1.79 21.51
C THR A 51 -4.39 1.64 22.98
N ALA A 52 -3.13 1.37 23.31
CA ALA A 52 -2.63 1.42 24.68
C ALA A 52 -2.63 2.84 25.28
N GLU A 53 -2.64 3.88 24.45
CA GLU A 53 -2.64 5.29 24.85
C GLU A 53 -4.06 5.89 24.93
N GLU A 54 -5.11 5.06 24.91
CA GLU A 54 -6.53 5.47 25.03
C GLU A 54 -6.98 6.52 23.98
N ILE A 55 -6.54 6.37 22.72
CA ILE A 55 -6.97 7.27 21.64
C ILE A 55 -8.48 7.20 21.35
N ASP A 56 -9.11 8.35 21.11
CA ASP A 56 -10.54 8.41 20.78
C ASP A 56 -10.86 7.97 19.35
N VAL A 57 -9.94 8.26 18.42
CA VAL A 57 -10.17 8.07 16.98
C VAL A 57 -8.91 7.53 16.32
N LEU A 58 -9.05 6.38 15.66
CA LEU A 58 -8.04 5.80 14.76
C LEU A 58 -8.46 6.05 13.30
N ILE A 59 -7.64 6.79 12.55
CA ILE A 59 -7.86 7.00 11.11
C ILE A 59 -7.13 5.91 10.33
N VAL A 60 -7.88 5.12 9.57
CA VAL A 60 -7.33 4.04 8.74
C VAL A 60 -7.44 4.46 7.26
N PRO A 61 -6.33 4.84 6.60
CA PRO A 61 -6.35 5.20 5.19
C PRO A 61 -6.50 3.95 4.30
N ARG A 62 -6.92 4.17 3.04
CA ARG A 62 -6.98 3.12 2.00
C ARG A 62 -7.85 1.90 2.38
N VAL A 63 -9.00 2.15 3.00
CA VAL A 63 -10.02 1.12 3.21
C VAL A 63 -10.69 0.79 1.87
N GLU A 64 -10.53 -0.45 1.42
CA GLU A 64 -11.04 -0.91 0.12
C GLU A 64 -12.38 -1.64 0.27
N ASP A 65 -12.51 -2.45 1.33
CA ASP A 65 -13.72 -3.24 1.57
C ASP A 65 -13.95 -3.51 3.08
N ARG A 66 -14.97 -4.33 3.38
CA ARG A 66 -15.30 -4.74 4.75
C ARG A 66 -14.15 -5.48 5.44
N LYS A 67 -13.38 -6.28 4.70
CA LYS A 67 -12.29 -7.07 5.26
C LYS A 67 -11.15 -6.18 5.73
N SER A 68 -10.94 -5.01 5.11
CA SER A 68 -10.01 -4.00 5.62
C SER A 68 -10.35 -3.59 7.06
N LEU A 69 -11.63 -3.35 7.35
CA LEU A 69 -12.09 -3.02 8.69
C LEU A 69 -12.02 -4.22 9.66
N GLU A 70 -12.37 -5.42 9.18
CA GLU A 70 -12.23 -6.65 9.98
C GLU A 70 -10.77 -6.92 10.37
N ALA A 71 -9.80 -6.56 9.52
CA ALA A 71 -8.38 -6.69 9.84
C ALA A 71 -7.98 -5.77 11.01
N VAL A 72 -8.43 -4.52 11.01
CA VAL A 72 -8.20 -3.57 12.12
C VAL A 72 -8.88 -4.05 13.40
N ARG A 73 -10.15 -4.48 13.31
CA ARG A 73 -10.95 -5.04 14.42
C ARG A 73 -10.40 -6.31 15.06
N LYS A 74 -9.41 -6.96 14.45
CA LYS A 74 -8.71 -8.13 15.01
C LYS A 74 -7.48 -7.76 15.82
N VAL A 75 -6.97 -6.54 15.63
CA VAL A 75 -5.82 -6.01 16.37
C VAL A 75 -6.27 -5.34 17.67
N ILE A 76 -7.44 -4.70 17.63
CA ILE A 76 -8.13 -4.12 18.79
C ILE A 76 -9.11 -5.10 19.42
#